data_AF-A0A395GKY4-F1
#
_entry.id   AF-A0A395GKY4-F1
#
_cell.length_a   1.000
_cell.length_b   1.000
_cell.length_c   1.000
_cell.angle_alpha   90.00
_cell.angle_beta   90.00
_cell.angle_gamma   90.00
#
_symmetry.space_group_name_H-M   'P 1'
#
loop_
_entity.id
_entity.type
_entity.pdbx_description
1 polymer ?
#
loop_
_entity_poly.entity_id
_entity_poly.type
_entity_poly.pdbx_seq_one_letter_code
_entity_poly.pdbx_strand_id
1 'polypeptide(L)'
;MTRREASLPLIRGTTTLESALEQEEDMLLELDYPEQRIDFFVSLYTSRAEIAKVAAGHLGLCASDTCELGAVKEWLHGSFNVCIPIYVSNHNQPLAKRAVIRFPLPYKVGESRHPGNVDETLRCEAATFIWMREQCPEIPIPRLWGFGLDIRLGRGAAALQPAFMSPPASAGTWGNPNHQSNVFVDNDWNITCVIDLEWACSLPAETLQPPYWLTGRSVDGLTDGYLEEFRQAHEEFVNIFEEEESSVPPINDDRSFRANLMRTGWQIGTFWYLQALDSPKGLYHLFEQHIHPIFVSSHKVTSESSQMVSDYWAADAETVITTKLRDKEASS
;
A
#
# COMPACT_ATOMS: atom_id res chain seq x y z
N MET A 1 34.24 -30.92 13.36
CA MET A 1 33.30 -30.05 14.10
C MET A 1 32.87 -28.95 13.15
N THR A 2 31.68 -29.07 12.57
CA THR A 2 31.06 -27.99 11.79
C THR A 2 30.72 -26.85 12.74
N ARG A 3 31.28 -25.66 12.50
CA ARG A 3 30.89 -24.43 13.21
C ARG A 3 29.41 -24.22 12.90
N ARG A 4 28.52 -24.33 13.90
CA ARG A 4 27.15 -23.83 13.74
C ARG A 4 27.27 -22.34 13.46
N GLU A 5 26.80 -21.90 12.30
CA GLU A 5 26.71 -20.47 12.01
C GLU A 5 25.81 -19.81 13.06
N ALA A 6 26.25 -18.67 13.59
CA ALA A 6 25.49 -17.92 14.56
C ALA A 6 24.29 -17.28 13.84
N SER A 7 23.08 -17.65 14.24
CA SER A 7 21.84 -17.04 13.76
C SER A 7 21.47 -15.84 14.63
N LEU A 8 21.09 -14.73 14.00
CA LEU A 8 20.62 -13.52 14.66
C LEU A 8 19.09 -13.37 14.53
N PRO A 9 18.40 -12.80 15.53
CA PRO A 9 16.94 -12.66 15.52
C PRO A 9 16.47 -11.54 14.59
N LEU A 10 15.35 -11.78 13.91
CA LEU A 10 14.60 -10.77 13.16
C LEU A 10 13.17 -10.68 13.73
N ILE A 11 12.38 -9.69 13.30
CA ILE A 11 10.94 -9.65 13.65
C ILE A 11 10.24 -10.94 13.21
N ARG A 12 10.64 -11.49 12.06
CA ARG A 12 10.09 -12.72 11.49
C ARG A 12 11.20 -13.77 11.35
N GLY A 13 11.43 -14.51 12.43
CA GLY A 13 12.38 -15.62 12.44
C GLY A 13 13.81 -15.18 12.74
N THR A 14 14.77 -15.78 12.04
CA THR A 14 16.19 -15.59 12.28
C THR A 14 16.94 -15.57 10.95
N THR A 15 18.09 -14.90 10.90
CA THR A 15 18.98 -14.87 9.73
C THR A 15 20.41 -15.29 10.09
N THR A 16 21.15 -15.81 9.10
CA THR A 16 22.61 -16.05 9.19
C THR A 16 23.35 -14.98 8.40
N LEU A 17 24.67 -14.85 8.59
CA LEU A 17 25.46 -13.90 7.81
C LEU A 17 25.41 -14.22 6.31
N GLU A 18 25.49 -15.49 5.92
CA GLU A 18 25.38 -15.91 4.51
C GLU A 18 24.05 -15.47 3.91
N SER A 19 22.93 -15.79 4.57
CA SER A 19 21.59 -15.39 4.10
C SER A 19 21.41 -13.88 4.08
N ALA A 20 21.95 -13.15 5.06
CA ALA A 20 21.87 -11.70 5.13
C ALA A 20 22.66 -11.00 4.02
N LEU A 21 23.79 -11.57 3.57
CA LEU A 21 24.57 -11.03 2.44
C LEU A 21 23.88 -11.21 1.08
N GLU A 22 22.92 -12.14 0.99
CA GLU A 22 22.10 -12.36 -0.20
C GLU A 22 20.82 -11.52 -0.22
N GLN A 23 20.48 -10.85 0.90
CA GLN A 23 19.33 -9.95 0.98
C GLN A 23 19.69 -8.56 0.44
N GLU A 24 18.71 -7.90 -0.18
CA GLU A 24 18.85 -6.52 -0.67
C GLU A 24 18.47 -5.49 0.41
N GLU A 25 17.78 -5.94 1.46
CA GLU A 25 17.35 -5.12 2.59
C GLU A 25 18.53 -4.66 3.46
N ASP A 26 18.38 -3.53 4.16
CA ASP A 26 19.31 -3.11 5.20
C ASP A 26 19.20 -4.05 6.41
N MET A 27 19.95 -5.15 6.35
CA MET A 27 19.91 -6.19 7.38
C MET A 27 20.39 -5.69 8.74
N LEU A 28 21.23 -4.67 8.80
CA LEU A 28 21.63 -4.08 10.09
C LEU A 28 20.44 -3.39 10.76
N LEU A 29 19.65 -2.66 9.99
CA LEU A 29 18.43 -2.03 10.47
C LEU A 29 17.39 -3.09 10.88
N GLU A 30 17.22 -4.15 10.10
CA GLU A 30 16.28 -5.25 10.42
C GLU A 30 16.66 -6.00 11.70
N LEU A 31 17.95 -6.07 12.03
CA LEU A 31 18.47 -6.68 13.25
C LEU A 31 18.24 -5.84 14.52
N ASP A 32 18.08 -4.53 14.40
CA ASP A 32 17.76 -3.64 15.53
C ASP A 32 16.27 -3.72 15.92
N TYR A 33 15.39 -4.08 14.98
CA TYR A 33 13.95 -4.04 15.18
C TYR A 33 13.39 -4.93 16.29
N PRO A 34 13.89 -6.17 16.55
CA PRO A 34 13.39 -6.99 17.64
C PRO A 34 13.47 -6.31 19.01
N GLU A 35 14.60 -5.66 19.33
CA GLU A 35 14.79 -4.96 20.60
C GLU A 35 13.90 -3.72 20.68
N GLN A 36 13.93 -2.88 19.64
CA GLN A 36 13.11 -1.67 19.57
C GLN A 36 11.60 -1.96 19.63
N ARG A 37 11.18 -3.11 19.09
CA ARG A 37 9.81 -3.61 19.20
C ARG A 37 9.46 -3.96 20.65
N ILE A 38 10.32 -4.69 21.35
CA ILE A 38 10.10 -5.04 22.76
C ILE A 38 9.95 -3.76 23.59
N ASP A 39 10.89 -2.81 23.44
CA ASP A 39 10.86 -1.54 24.16
C ASP A 39 9.56 -0.77 23.92
N PHE A 40 9.10 -0.73 22.66
CA PHE A 40 7.83 -0.09 22.35
C PHE A 40 6.64 -0.79 22.99
N PHE A 41 6.50 -2.09 22.81
CA PHE A 41 5.34 -2.83 23.33
C PHE A 41 5.28 -2.79 24.86
N VAL A 42 6.44 -2.82 25.54
CA VAL A 42 6.54 -2.60 26.98
C VAL A 42 6.07 -1.19 27.36
N SER A 43 6.48 -0.16 26.61
CA SER A 43 6.03 1.22 26.86
C SER A 43 4.51 1.38 26.68
N LEU A 44 3.91 0.78 25.65
CA LEU A 44 2.46 0.77 25.44
C LEU A 44 1.73 0.08 26.59
N TYR A 45 2.25 -1.08 27.03
CA TYR A 45 1.64 -1.84 28.10
C TYR A 45 1.73 -1.09 29.44
N THR A 46 2.85 -0.44 29.69
CA THR A 46 3.06 0.38 30.89
C THR A 46 2.11 1.58 30.91
N SER A 47 1.89 2.21 29.75
CA SER A 47 1.03 3.39 29.59
C SER A 47 -0.46 3.08 29.36
N ARG A 48 -0.88 1.81 29.41
CA ARG A 48 -2.24 1.38 29.04
C ARG A 48 -3.38 2.13 29.75
N ALA A 49 -3.19 2.51 31.01
CA ALA A 49 -4.20 3.24 31.77
C ALA A 49 -4.38 4.68 31.24
N GLU A 50 -3.28 5.35 30.93
CA GLU A 50 -3.31 6.68 30.31
C GLU A 50 -3.88 6.63 28.89
N ILE A 51 -3.50 5.60 28.11
CA ILE A 51 -4.07 5.36 26.78
C ILE A 51 -5.59 5.17 26.86
N ALA A 52 -6.09 4.36 27.80
CA ALA A 52 -7.53 4.16 28.00
C ALA A 52 -8.25 5.46 28.39
N LYS A 53 -7.61 6.29 29.23
CA LYS A 53 -8.14 7.61 29.63
C LYS A 53 -8.21 8.58 28.45
N VAL A 54 -7.18 8.64 27.62
CA VAL A 54 -7.17 9.45 26.39
C VAL A 54 -8.26 8.97 25.43
N ALA A 55 -8.35 7.66 25.21
CA ALA A 55 -9.40 7.06 24.38
C ALA A 55 -10.80 7.40 24.89
N ALA A 56 -11.04 7.30 26.21
CA ALA A 56 -12.32 7.66 26.82
C ALA A 56 -12.69 9.13 26.55
N GLY A 57 -11.72 10.03 26.63
CA GLY A 57 -11.90 11.45 26.31
C GLY A 57 -12.32 11.67 24.85
N HIS A 58 -11.62 11.06 23.90
CA HIS A 58 -11.96 11.17 22.47
C HIS A 58 -13.29 10.50 22.09
N LEU A 59 -13.68 9.45 22.82
CA LEU A 59 -14.97 8.77 22.64
C LEU A 59 -16.13 9.49 23.33
N GLY A 60 -15.86 10.56 24.09
CA GLY A 60 -16.89 11.32 24.81
C GLY A 60 -17.57 10.53 25.93
N LEU A 61 -16.84 9.61 26.55
CA LEU A 61 -17.40 8.76 27.61
C LEU A 61 -17.61 9.54 28.91
N CYS A 62 -18.66 9.19 29.65
CA CYS A 62 -18.93 9.76 30.96
C CYS A 62 -18.04 9.11 32.02
N ALA A 63 -17.86 9.78 33.18
CA ALA A 63 -17.10 9.23 34.31
C ALA A 63 -17.64 7.90 34.85
N SER A 64 -18.88 7.58 34.48
CA SER A 64 -19.65 6.42 34.87
C SER A 64 -19.51 5.25 33.87
N ASP A 65 -18.92 5.50 32.69
CA ASP A 65 -18.64 4.48 31.68
C ASP A 65 -17.26 3.87 31.91
N THR A 66 -17.08 2.59 31.56
CA THR A 66 -15.76 1.93 31.64
C THR A 66 -15.09 1.95 30.27
N CYS A 67 -13.80 2.24 30.24
CA CYS A 67 -12.96 2.20 29.04
C CYS A 67 -11.71 1.37 29.34
N GLU A 68 -11.55 0.26 28.65
CA GLU A 68 -10.44 -0.67 28.85
C GLU A 68 -9.79 -1.01 27.51
N LEU A 69 -8.47 -1.25 27.54
CA LEU A 69 -7.76 -1.80 26.39
C LEU A 69 -7.89 -3.32 26.37
N GLY A 70 -7.92 -3.89 25.18
CA GLY A 70 -7.82 -5.34 24.99
C GLY A 70 -6.54 -5.90 25.58
N ALA A 71 -6.57 -7.18 25.96
CA ALA A 71 -5.40 -7.87 26.47
C ALA A 71 -4.29 -7.90 25.39
N VAL A 72 -3.02 -8.03 25.81
CA VAL A 72 -1.86 -8.02 24.89
C VAL A 72 -2.01 -9.05 23.75
N LYS A 73 -2.63 -10.19 24.01
CA LYS A 73 -2.92 -11.23 23.01
C LYS A 73 -3.90 -10.79 21.90
N GLU A 74 -4.65 -9.71 22.14
CA GLU A 74 -5.63 -9.14 21.21
C GLU A 74 -5.05 -7.97 20.42
N TRP A 75 -3.80 -7.55 20.71
CA TRP A 75 -3.15 -6.46 19.99
C TRP A 75 -2.78 -6.95 18.60
N LEU A 76 -3.30 -6.24 17.61
CA LEU A 76 -3.03 -6.52 16.20
C LEU A 76 -1.83 -5.67 15.81
N HIS A 77 -0.85 -6.22 15.11
CA HIS A 77 0.27 -5.42 14.63
C HIS A 77 0.60 -5.78 13.18
N GLY A 78 0.88 -4.75 12.39
CA GLY A 78 1.36 -4.86 11.02
C GLY A 78 2.84 -4.55 10.91
N SER A 79 3.25 -4.18 9.70
CA SER A 79 4.63 -3.81 9.40
C SER A 79 4.99 -2.43 9.96
N PHE A 80 4.02 -1.50 9.98
CA PHE A 80 4.22 -0.10 10.38
C PHE A 80 3.36 0.37 11.55
N ASN A 81 2.38 -0.42 11.99
CA ASN A 81 1.44 -0.02 13.03
C ASN A 81 1.12 -1.12 14.04
N VAL A 82 0.70 -0.71 15.22
CA VAL A 82 0.03 -1.57 16.21
C VAL A 82 -1.34 -0.99 16.55
N CYS A 83 -2.34 -1.85 16.53
CA CYS A 83 -3.74 -1.59 16.76
C CYS A 83 -4.18 -2.27 18.05
N ILE A 84 -4.64 -1.48 19.01
CA ILE A 84 -5.11 -1.96 20.31
C ILE A 84 -6.63 -1.81 20.38
N PRO A 85 -7.39 -2.90 20.55
CA PRO A 85 -8.84 -2.81 20.77
C PRO A 85 -9.17 -1.99 22.02
N ILE A 86 -10.23 -1.18 21.92
CA ILE A 86 -10.82 -0.45 23.03
C ILE A 86 -12.22 -1.01 23.29
N TYR A 87 -12.43 -1.42 24.53
CA TYR A 87 -13.66 -1.96 25.04
C TYR A 87 -14.35 -0.92 25.92
N VAL A 88 -15.65 -0.70 25.67
CA VAL A 88 -16.45 0.28 26.41
C VAL A 88 -17.70 -0.39 26.97
N SER A 89 -18.01 -0.10 28.22
CA SER A 89 -19.25 -0.51 28.88
C SER A 89 -20.00 0.75 29.31
N ASN A 90 -21.24 0.88 28.85
CA ASN A 90 -22.15 1.92 29.32
C ASN A 90 -23.04 1.31 30.42
N HIS A 91 -23.57 2.16 31.31
CA HIS A 91 -24.18 1.82 32.60
C HIS A 91 -25.27 0.73 32.69
N ASN A 92 -25.64 0.04 31.60
CA ASN A 92 -26.55 -1.11 31.56
C ASN A 92 -26.28 -2.06 30.35
N GLN A 93 -25.11 -1.97 29.73
CA GLN A 93 -24.74 -2.80 28.58
C GLN A 93 -23.45 -3.57 28.86
N PRO A 94 -23.33 -4.80 28.34
CA PRO A 94 -22.09 -5.55 28.44
C PRO A 94 -20.95 -4.83 27.72
N LEU A 95 -19.74 -5.05 28.20
CA LEU A 95 -18.51 -4.54 27.63
C LEU A 95 -18.43 -4.94 26.14
N ALA A 96 -18.40 -3.95 25.25
CA ALA A 96 -18.39 -4.16 23.81
C ALA A 96 -17.17 -3.47 23.17
N LYS A 97 -16.57 -4.12 22.16
CA LYS A 97 -15.50 -3.53 21.37
C LYS A 97 -16.06 -2.32 20.62
N ARG A 98 -15.56 -1.13 20.95
CA ARG A 98 -16.14 0.16 20.55
C ARG A 98 -15.20 1.11 19.83
N ALA A 99 -13.89 0.90 19.93
CA ALA A 99 -12.86 1.53 19.11
C ALA A 99 -11.62 0.64 18.94
N VAL A 100 -10.73 1.04 18.05
CA VAL A 100 -9.34 0.60 17.98
C VAL A 100 -8.48 1.85 18.03
N ILE A 101 -7.42 1.82 18.83
CA ILE A 101 -6.39 2.86 18.78
C ILE A 101 -5.18 2.32 18.02
N ARG A 102 -4.76 3.06 17.00
CA ARG A 102 -3.65 2.76 16.11
C ARG A 102 -2.46 3.62 16.51
N PHE A 103 -1.30 2.99 16.63
CA PHE A 103 -0.02 3.65 16.87
C PHE A 103 0.96 3.28 15.75
N PRO A 104 1.60 4.26 15.10
CA PRO A 104 2.75 4.01 14.25
C PRO A 104 3.86 3.36 15.06
N LEU A 105 4.65 2.50 14.40
CA LEU A 105 5.83 1.85 14.95
C LEU A 105 7.03 2.78 14.70
N PRO A 106 7.53 3.53 15.71
CA PRO A 106 8.54 4.58 15.50
C PRO A 106 9.85 4.05 14.94
N TYR A 107 10.19 2.81 15.25
CA TYR A 107 11.37 2.14 14.70
C TYR A 107 11.25 1.83 13.21
N LYS A 108 10.03 1.61 12.68
CA LYS A 108 9.79 1.35 11.26
C LYS A 108 9.64 2.63 10.44
N VAL A 109 9.20 3.74 11.05
CA VAL A 109 9.13 5.06 10.39
C VAL A 109 10.39 5.91 10.59
N GLY A 110 11.41 5.38 11.28
CA GLY A 110 12.71 6.06 11.42
C GLY A 110 12.71 7.26 12.36
N GLU A 111 11.82 7.30 13.35
CA GLU A 111 11.66 8.41 14.32
C GLU A 111 12.95 8.76 15.06
N SER A 112 13.78 7.76 15.38
CA SER A 112 15.05 7.98 16.07
C SER A 112 16.08 8.73 15.21
N ARG A 113 16.04 8.54 13.88
CA ARG A 113 16.93 9.20 12.92
C ARG A 113 16.35 10.55 12.48
N HIS A 114 15.03 10.62 12.33
CA HIS A 114 14.30 11.79 11.87
C HIS A 114 13.09 12.04 12.80
N PRO A 115 13.29 12.77 13.91
CA PRO A 115 12.22 13.08 14.85
C PRO A 115 11.08 13.84 14.18
N GLY A 116 9.84 13.43 14.48
CA GLY A 116 8.62 13.97 13.88
C GLY A 116 8.03 13.14 12.76
N ASN A 117 8.69 12.05 12.32
CA ASN A 117 8.14 11.14 11.31
C ASN A 117 6.84 10.47 11.80
N VAL A 118 6.75 10.08 13.07
CA VAL A 118 5.52 9.51 13.67
C VAL A 118 4.37 10.51 13.60
N ASP A 119 4.65 11.76 13.95
CA ASP A 119 3.66 12.82 13.92
C ASP A 119 3.21 13.13 12.49
N GLU A 120 4.14 13.12 11.54
CA GLU A 120 3.84 13.33 10.12
C GLU A 120 2.96 12.19 9.58
N THR A 121 3.29 10.93 9.86
CA THR A 121 2.45 9.78 9.51
C THR A 121 1.02 9.95 10.06
N LEU A 122 0.87 10.35 11.32
CA LEU A 122 -0.44 10.56 11.93
C LEU A 122 -1.21 11.73 11.33
N ARG A 123 -0.53 12.84 11.01
CA ARG A 123 -1.17 13.99 10.35
C ARG A 123 -1.66 13.62 8.97
N CYS A 124 -0.84 12.94 8.18
CA CYS A 124 -1.21 12.46 6.85
C CYS A 124 -2.40 11.51 6.93
N GLU A 125 -2.35 10.48 7.79
CA GLU A 125 -3.44 9.53 7.96
C GLU A 125 -4.74 10.25 8.40
N ALA A 126 -4.67 11.09 9.43
CA ALA A 126 -5.84 11.83 9.92
C ALA A 126 -6.43 12.77 8.85
N ALA A 127 -5.57 13.48 8.11
CA ALA A 127 -6.00 14.35 7.02
C ALA A 127 -6.72 13.55 5.92
N THR A 128 -6.17 12.39 5.54
CA THR A 128 -6.79 11.52 4.52
C THR A 128 -8.15 11.00 4.97
N PHE A 129 -8.28 10.53 6.22
CA PHE A 129 -9.58 10.11 6.77
C PHE A 129 -10.61 11.24 6.80
N ILE A 130 -10.20 12.46 7.18
CA ILE A 130 -11.09 13.62 7.21
C ILE A 130 -11.53 13.98 5.79
N TRP A 131 -10.58 14.08 4.86
CA TRP A 131 -10.85 14.44 3.47
C TRP A 131 -11.77 13.42 2.80
N MET A 132 -11.48 12.12 2.92
CA MET A 132 -12.32 11.07 2.34
C MET A 132 -13.74 11.08 2.89
N ARG A 133 -13.90 11.30 4.20
CA ARG A 133 -15.24 11.37 4.80
C ARG A 133 -16.05 12.56 4.28
N GLU A 134 -15.38 13.66 3.96
CA GLU A 134 -16.03 14.89 3.48
C GLU A 134 -16.27 14.88 1.97
N GLN A 135 -15.36 14.29 1.19
CA GLN A 135 -15.38 14.36 -0.27
C GLN A 135 -15.85 13.07 -0.95
N CYS A 136 -15.78 11.92 -0.27
CA CYS A 136 -16.15 10.61 -0.79
C CYS A 136 -17.08 9.86 0.19
N PRO A 137 -18.26 10.43 0.55
CA PRO A 137 -19.17 9.82 1.53
C PRO A 137 -19.74 8.46 1.12
N GLU A 138 -19.69 8.13 -0.17
CA GLU A 138 -20.05 6.84 -0.74
C GLU A 138 -19.02 5.75 -0.47
N ILE A 139 -17.76 6.11 -0.20
CA ILE A 139 -16.71 5.14 0.12
C ILE A 139 -16.78 4.85 1.61
N PRO A 140 -17.17 3.63 2.02
CA PRO A 140 -17.23 3.31 3.43
C PRO A 140 -15.80 3.22 3.99
N ILE A 141 -15.49 4.11 4.93
CA ILE A 141 -14.22 4.12 5.68
C ILE A 141 -14.47 4.07 7.18
N PRO A 142 -13.51 3.56 7.98
CA PRO A 142 -13.58 3.66 9.42
C PRO A 142 -13.76 5.11 9.87
N ARG A 143 -14.66 5.33 10.84
CA ARG A 143 -14.82 6.67 11.43
C ARG A 143 -13.61 6.99 12.31
N LEU A 144 -12.92 8.07 11.99
CA LEU A 144 -11.94 8.70 12.87
C LEU A 144 -12.66 9.41 14.03
N TRP A 145 -12.46 8.94 15.26
CA TRP A 145 -12.98 9.56 16.48
C TRP A 145 -12.10 10.69 16.97
N GLY A 146 -10.79 10.53 16.79
CA GLY A 146 -9.81 11.54 17.17
C GLY A 146 -8.40 11.07 16.87
N PHE A 147 -7.46 12.00 16.97
CA PHE A 147 -6.04 11.72 16.90
C PHE A 147 -5.31 12.57 17.94
N GLY A 148 -4.17 12.08 18.39
CA GLY A 148 -3.32 12.70 19.38
C GLY A 148 -1.89 12.77 18.86
N LEU A 149 -1.36 13.98 18.79
CA LEU A 149 0.05 14.25 18.59
C LEU A 149 0.65 14.46 19.99
N ASP A 150 1.83 13.88 20.24
CA ASP A 150 2.57 14.07 21.49
C ASP A 150 1.84 13.63 22.79
N ILE A 151 1.56 12.33 22.94
CA ILE A 151 1.09 11.80 24.24
C ILE A 151 2.31 11.62 25.18
N ARG A 152 3.01 12.72 25.49
CA ARG A 152 3.93 13.00 26.62
C ARG A 152 4.95 11.93 27.09
N LEU A 153 5.14 10.88 26.31
CA LEU A 153 6.11 9.77 26.45
C LEU A 153 6.56 9.24 25.07
N GLY A 154 6.40 10.04 24.00
CA GLY A 154 7.04 9.80 22.71
C GLY A 154 6.38 8.81 21.75
N ARG A 155 5.05 8.71 21.67
CA ARG A 155 4.34 8.07 20.53
C ARG A 155 2.95 8.72 20.35
N GLY A 156 2.71 9.34 19.20
CA GLY A 156 1.36 9.78 18.80
C GLY A 156 0.43 8.60 18.50
N ALA A 157 -0.89 8.84 18.44
CA ALA A 157 -1.89 7.80 18.23
C ALA A 157 -3.13 8.32 17.49
N ALA A 158 -3.80 7.47 16.71
CA ALA A 158 -5.09 7.74 16.10
C ALA A 158 -6.16 6.77 16.64
N ALA A 159 -7.33 7.27 17.02
CA ALA A 159 -8.46 6.47 17.51
C ALA A 159 -9.53 6.33 16.41
N LEU A 160 -9.74 5.10 15.93
CA LEU A 160 -10.65 4.74 14.86
C LEU A 160 -11.82 3.88 15.39
N GLN A 161 -13.00 3.98 14.77
CA GLN A 161 -14.14 3.10 15.07
C GLN A 161 -13.82 1.68 14.62
N PRO A 162 -14.17 0.63 15.39
CA PRO A 162 -13.79 -0.75 15.10
C PRO A 162 -14.87 -1.45 14.28
N ALA A 163 -15.91 -0.74 13.88
CA ALA A 163 -17.02 -1.32 13.14
C ALA A 163 -16.40 -2.01 11.92
N PHE A 164 -16.61 -3.32 11.84
CA PHE A 164 -16.26 -4.20 10.70
C PHE A 164 -14.93 -4.98 10.72
N MET A 165 -14.17 -5.00 11.82
CA MET A 165 -13.12 -6.03 11.98
C MET A 165 -13.66 -7.30 12.66
N SER A 166 -14.55 -8.02 11.97
CA SER A 166 -14.64 -9.48 12.14
C SER A 166 -13.73 -10.08 11.07
N PRO A 167 -12.71 -10.88 11.40
CA PRO A 167 -11.83 -11.42 10.38
C PRO A 167 -12.56 -12.53 9.61
N PRO A 168 -12.62 -12.53 8.27
CA PRO A 168 -12.54 -13.79 7.55
C PRO A 168 -11.11 -14.31 7.73
N ALA A 169 -11.00 -15.61 7.96
CA ALA A 169 -9.72 -16.29 8.05
C ALA A 169 -8.87 -15.98 6.80
N SER A 170 -7.58 -15.71 7.02
CA SER A 170 -6.54 -15.44 6.02
C SER A 170 -6.57 -14.07 5.32
N ALA A 171 -5.77 -13.13 5.82
CA ALA A 171 -5.11 -12.14 4.98
C ALA A 171 -3.81 -11.67 5.67
N GLY A 172 -2.70 -11.82 4.96
CA GLY A 172 -1.36 -11.46 5.43
C GLY A 172 -1.09 -9.96 5.34
N THR A 173 -0.11 -9.56 6.15
CA THR A 173 0.77 -8.37 6.12
C THR A 173 0.35 -7.15 5.30
N TRP A 174 0.12 -6.07 6.05
CA TRP A 174 -0.27 -4.71 5.68
C TRP A 174 0.80 -3.92 4.90
N GLY A 175 0.44 -3.37 3.73
CA GLY A 175 1.16 -2.34 2.97
C GLY A 175 0.33 -1.85 1.77
N ASN A 176 0.49 -0.58 1.36
CA ASN A 176 -0.05 0.15 0.18
C ASN A 176 -1.59 0.17 -0.04
N PRO A 177 -2.27 1.33 -0.23
CA PRO A 177 -3.72 1.42 -0.54
C PRO A 177 -4.17 0.59 -1.75
N ASN A 178 -3.27 0.24 -2.68
CA ASN A 178 -3.54 -0.68 -3.80
C ASN A 178 -3.39 -2.16 -3.46
N HIS A 179 -3.24 -2.51 -2.18
CA HIS A 179 -3.13 -3.89 -1.73
C HIS A 179 -4.51 -4.44 -1.36
N GLN A 180 -4.84 -5.62 -1.89
CA GLN A 180 -6.10 -6.32 -1.67
C GLN A 180 -6.50 -6.49 -0.18
N SER A 181 -5.53 -6.45 0.76
CA SER A 181 -5.83 -6.55 2.21
C SER A 181 -6.58 -5.35 2.79
N ASN A 182 -6.70 -4.25 2.04
CA ASN A 182 -7.25 -3.00 2.57
C ASN A 182 -8.74 -2.84 2.29
N VAL A 183 -9.31 -3.73 1.46
CA VAL A 183 -10.72 -3.74 1.06
C VAL A 183 -11.43 -4.88 1.77
N PHE A 184 -12.46 -4.55 2.54
CA PHE A 184 -13.34 -5.53 3.21
C PHE A 184 -14.61 -5.71 2.40
N VAL A 185 -15.12 -6.93 2.39
CA VAL A 185 -16.38 -7.28 1.71
C VAL A 185 -17.34 -8.01 2.65
N ASP A 186 -18.64 -7.92 2.38
CA ASP A 186 -19.66 -8.75 3.05
C ASP A 186 -19.71 -10.17 2.47
N ASN A 187 -20.65 -10.99 2.95
CA ASN A 187 -20.84 -12.37 2.47
C ASN A 187 -21.27 -12.43 1.00
N ASP A 188 -21.77 -11.33 0.45
CA ASP A 188 -22.23 -11.19 -0.92
C ASP A 188 -21.19 -10.47 -1.80
N TRP A 189 -19.95 -10.31 -1.30
CA TRP A 189 -18.80 -9.68 -1.97
C TRP A 189 -18.93 -8.17 -2.24
N ASN A 190 -19.89 -7.47 -1.62
CA ASN A 190 -19.97 -6.02 -1.74
C ASN A 190 -18.89 -5.37 -0.89
N ILE A 191 -18.22 -4.33 -1.40
CA ILE A 191 -17.24 -3.56 -0.63
C ILE A 191 -17.94 -2.90 0.56
N THR A 192 -17.52 -3.26 1.76
CA THR A 192 -18.04 -2.74 3.01
C THR A 192 -17.13 -1.73 3.68
N CYS A 193 -15.83 -1.75 3.39
CA CYS A 193 -14.89 -0.85 4.05
C CYS A 193 -13.52 -0.78 3.35
N VAL A 194 -12.90 0.40 3.33
CA VAL A 194 -11.48 0.58 3.00
C VAL A 194 -10.74 1.13 4.23
N ILE A 195 -9.73 0.42 4.74
CA ILE A 195 -9.21 0.68 6.10
C ILE A 195 -7.79 1.25 6.19
N ASP A 196 -6.96 1.13 5.15
CA ASP A 196 -5.56 1.56 5.20
C ASP A 196 -5.25 2.59 4.11
N LEU A 197 -5.15 3.84 4.55
CA LEU A 197 -4.91 5.03 3.71
C LEU A 197 -3.56 5.68 4.03
N GLU A 198 -2.75 5.03 4.87
CA GLU A 198 -1.47 5.53 5.38
C GLU A 198 -0.43 5.80 4.27
N TRP A 199 -0.60 5.17 3.11
CA TRP A 199 0.24 5.36 1.94
C TRP A 199 -0.52 6.01 0.78
N ALA A 200 -1.64 6.68 1.06
CA ALA A 200 -2.27 7.53 0.06
C ALA A 200 -1.30 8.65 -0.30
N CYS A 201 -0.87 8.69 -1.55
CA CYS A 201 0.08 9.65 -2.07
C CYS A 201 -0.58 10.49 -3.16
N SER A 202 -0.25 11.78 -3.19
CA SER A 202 -0.59 12.66 -4.31
C SER A 202 0.39 12.38 -5.45
N LEU A 203 -0.01 11.51 -6.36
CA LEU A 203 0.75 11.18 -7.57
C LEU A 203 0.17 11.89 -8.80
N PRO A 204 0.95 12.02 -9.89
CA PRO A 204 0.41 12.44 -11.18
C PRO A 204 -0.78 11.55 -11.59
N ALA A 205 -1.77 12.12 -12.27
CA ALA A 205 -2.99 11.39 -12.64
C ALA A 205 -2.71 10.17 -13.53
N GLU A 206 -1.60 10.18 -14.27
CA GLU A 206 -1.10 9.10 -15.12
C GLU A 206 -0.69 7.84 -14.33
N THR A 207 -0.50 7.97 -13.01
CA THR A 207 -0.24 6.83 -12.12
C THR A 207 -1.50 6.06 -11.74
N LEU A 208 -2.68 6.62 -12.03
CA LEU A 208 -3.94 5.94 -11.77
C LEU A 208 -4.13 4.82 -12.79
N GLN A 209 -4.07 3.59 -12.30
CA GLN A 209 -4.09 2.38 -13.13
C GLN A 209 -4.96 1.29 -12.50
N PRO A 210 -5.54 0.39 -13.31
CA PRO A 210 -6.22 -0.78 -12.78
C PRO A 210 -5.26 -1.65 -11.94
N PRO A 211 -5.73 -2.30 -10.86
CA PRO A 211 -4.87 -3.14 -10.03
C PRO A 211 -4.27 -4.31 -10.83
N TYR A 212 -2.97 -4.57 -10.74
CA TYR A 212 -2.35 -5.70 -11.47
C TYR A 212 -2.89 -7.07 -11.04
N TRP A 213 -3.43 -7.16 -9.82
CA TRP A 213 -3.92 -8.39 -9.21
C TRP A 213 -5.38 -8.72 -9.56
N LEU A 214 -6.01 -8.04 -10.53
CA LEU A 214 -7.39 -8.32 -10.96
C LEU A 214 -7.64 -9.81 -11.27
N THR A 215 -6.61 -10.54 -11.71
CA THR A 215 -6.65 -11.99 -11.99
C THR A 215 -5.95 -12.85 -10.94
N GLY A 216 -5.60 -12.27 -9.79
CA GLY A 216 -4.91 -12.96 -8.68
C GLY A 216 -3.48 -13.40 -9.00
N ARG A 217 -2.87 -12.84 -10.05
CA ARG A 217 -1.50 -13.14 -10.47
C ARG A 217 -0.51 -12.10 -9.95
N SER A 218 0.74 -12.54 -9.76
CA SER A 218 1.84 -11.61 -9.55
C SER A 218 2.12 -10.86 -10.85
N VAL A 219 2.64 -9.63 -10.75
CA VAL A 219 2.86 -8.76 -11.91
C VAL A 219 3.86 -9.35 -12.91
N ASP A 220 4.89 -10.04 -12.42
CA ASP A 220 5.89 -10.78 -13.21
C ASP A 220 5.37 -12.13 -13.76
N GLY A 221 4.19 -12.56 -13.31
CA GLY A 221 3.50 -13.77 -13.77
C GLY A 221 2.44 -13.50 -14.84
N LEU A 222 2.27 -12.25 -15.29
CA LEU A 222 1.30 -11.86 -16.32
C LEU A 222 1.83 -12.15 -17.73
N THR A 223 2.07 -13.44 -18.02
CA THR A 223 2.56 -13.89 -19.33
C THR A 223 1.54 -14.76 -20.06
N ASP A 224 1.67 -14.83 -21.39
CA ASP A 224 0.93 -15.75 -22.25
C ASP A 224 -0.60 -15.70 -22.02
N GLY A 225 -1.24 -16.85 -21.74
CA GLY A 225 -2.67 -16.93 -21.48
C GLY A 225 -3.14 -16.13 -20.26
N TYR A 226 -2.27 -15.94 -19.26
CA TYR A 226 -2.59 -15.11 -18.08
C TYR A 226 -2.56 -13.62 -18.40
N LEU A 227 -1.74 -13.20 -19.37
CA LEU A 227 -1.75 -11.83 -19.87
C LEU A 227 -3.06 -11.52 -20.60
N GLU A 228 -3.57 -12.46 -21.40
CA GLU A 228 -4.84 -12.27 -22.10
C GLU A 228 -6.04 -12.29 -21.15
N GLU A 229 -6.02 -13.13 -20.12
CA GLU A 229 -7.01 -13.09 -19.03
C GLU A 229 -6.98 -11.73 -18.31
N PHE A 230 -5.79 -11.24 -17.97
CA PHE A 230 -5.64 -9.93 -17.34
C PHE A 230 -6.06 -8.78 -18.26
N ARG A 231 -5.75 -8.84 -19.56
CA ARG A 231 -6.17 -7.85 -20.55
C ARG A 231 -7.70 -7.73 -20.59
N GLN A 232 -8.41 -8.85 -20.56
CA GLN A 232 -9.87 -8.86 -20.53
C GLN A 232 -10.41 -8.24 -19.24
N ALA A 233 -9.87 -8.63 -18.09
CA ALA A 233 -10.26 -8.07 -16.79
C ALA A 233 -9.93 -6.56 -16.69
N HIS A 234 -8.80 -6.12 -17.24
CA HIS A 234 -8.41 -4.72 -17.33
C HIS A 234 -9.40 -3.94 -18.19
N GLU A 235 -9.77 -4.46 -19.37
CA GLU A 235 -10.74 -3.81 -20.25
C GLU A 235 -12.13 -3.70 -19.61
N GLU A 236 -12.59 -4.77 -18.97
CA GLU A 236 -13.84 -4.77 -18.18
C GLU A 236 -13.80 -3.71 -17.07
N PHE A 237 -12.73 -3.68 -16.28
CA PHE A 237 -12.55 -2.70 -15.21
C PHE A 237 -12.63 -1.28 -15.73
N VAL A 238 -11.91 -0.96 -16.81
CA VAL A 238 -11.88 0.40 -17.36
C VAL A 238 -13.22 0.80 -17.97
N ASN A 239 -13.97 -0.13 -18.55
CA ASN A 239 -15.32 0.13 -19.06
C ASN A 239 -16.30 0.44 -17.92
N ILE A 240 -16.30 -0.37 -16.85
CA ILE A 240 -17.11 -0.09 -15.65
C ILE A 240 -16.72 1.26 -15.04
N PHE A 241 -15.41 1.53 -14.93
CA PHE A 241 -14.90 2.79 -14.39
C PHE A 241 -15.39 4.00 -15.19
N GLU A 242 -15.43 3.91 -16.52
CA GLU A 242 -15.95 4.98 -17.39
C GLU A 242 -17.45 5.20 -17.24
N GLU A 243 -18.24 4.13 -17.06
CA GLU A 243 -19.66 4.21 -16.77
C GLU A 243 -19.93 4.90 -15.42
N GLU A 244 -19.21 4.49 -14.38
CA GLU A 244 -19.29 5.08 -13.05
C GLU A 244 -18.84 6.55 -13.07
N GLU A 245 -17.73 6.87 -13.72
CA GLU A 245 -17.22 8.23 -13.89
C GLU A 245 -18.24 9.15 -14.60
N SER A 246 -19.00 8.62 -15.56
CA SER A 246 -20.04 9.36 -16.26
C SER A 246 -21.24 9.72 -15.38
N SER A 247 -21.44 8.97 -14.28
CA SER A 247 -22.50 9.20 -13.29
C SER A 247 -22.15 10.24 -12.23
N VAL A 248 -20.85 10.52 -12.03
CA VAL A 248 -20.36 11.46 -11.03
C VAL A 248 -20.39 12.90 -11.58
N PRO A 249 -20.87 13.89 -10.82
CA PRO A 249 -20.84 15.29 -11.24
C PRO A 249 -19.40 15.77 -11.55
N PRO A 250 -19.20 16.63 -12.56
CA PRO A 250 -17.88 17.17 -12.85
C PRO A 250 -17.33 17.95 -11.65
N ILE A 251 -16.05 17.75 -11.36
CA ILE A 251 -15.33 18.52 -10.34
C ILE A 251 -14.77 19.76 -11.05
N ASN A 252 -15.16 20.95 -10.59
CA ASN A 252 -14.74 22.24 -11.18
C ASN A 252 -15.09 22.40 -12.68
N ASP A 253 -16.27 21.94 -13.10
CA ASP A 253 -16.73 21.96 -14.51
C ASP A 253 -15.86 21.17 -15.50
N ASP A 254 -14.87 20.40 -15.01
CA ASP A 254 -14.04 19.53 -15.82
C ASP A 254 -14.45 18.06 -15.65
N ARG A 255 -14.60 17.36 -16.78
CA ARG A 255 -14.74 15.90 -16.81
C ARG A 255 -13.34 15.33 -16.99
N SER A 256 -12.67 15.06 -15.88
CA SER A 256 -11.41 14.32 -15.92
C SER A 256 -11.72 12.90 -16.40
N PHE A 257 -11.35 12.58 -17.64
CA PHE A 257 -11.51 11.25 -18.23
C PHE A 257 -10.41 10.31 -17.73
N ARG A 258 -10.46 9.92 -16.45
CA ARG A 258 -9.44 9.02 -15.86
C ARG A 258 -9.42 7.66 -16.56
N ALA A 259 -10.58 7.20 -17.04
CA ALA A 259 -10.64 5.99 -17.88
C ALA A 259 -9.75 6.13 -19.14
N ASN A 260 -9.70 7.31 -19.77
CA ASN A 260 -8.84 7.56 -20.93
C ASN A 260 -7.35 7.51 -20.54
N LEU A 261 -6.98 8.06 -19.38
CA LEU A 261 -5.63 7.94 -18.85
C LEU A 261 -5.23 6.47 -18.64
N MET A 262 -6.11 5.65 -18.07
CA MET A 262 -5.85 4.20 -17.89
C MET A 262 -5.64 3.49 -19.24
N ARG A 263 -6.51 3.74 -20.24
CA ARG A 263 -6.37 3.15 -21.59
C ARG A 263 -5.08 3.58 -22.27
N THR A 264 -4.76 4.86 -22.20
CA THR A 264 -3.54 5.42 -22.77
C THR A 264 -2.31 4.82 -22.09
N GLY A 265 -2.32 4.76 -20.74
CA GLY A 265 -1.25 4.19 -19.95
C GLY A 265 -1.00 2.71 -20.22
N TRP A 266 -2.03 1.93 -20.55
CA TRP A 266 -1.89 0.57 -21.04
C TRP A 266 -1.25 0.51 -22.44
N GLN A 267 -1.73 1.32 -23.37
CA GLN A 267 -1.27 1.32 -24.76
C GLN A 267 0.20 1.72 -24.91
N ILE A 268 0.66 2.73 -24.18
CA ILE A 268 2.04 3.26 -24.27
C ILE A 268 3.00 2.59 -23.27
N GLY A 269 2.52 1.65 -22.47
CA GLY A 269 3.35 0.90 -21.52
C GLY A 269 3.63 1.59 -20.18
N THR A 270 2.98 2.73 -19.89
CA THR A 270 3.06 3.37 -18.55
C THR A 270 2.63 2.41 -17.45
N PHE A 271 1.69 1.51 -17.71
CA PHE A 271 1.32 0.44 -16.78
C PHE A 271 2.53 -0.37 -16.35
N TRP A 272 3.19 -0.99 -17.31
CA TRP A 272 4.35 -1.84 -17.07
C TRP A 272 5.51 -1.09 -16.44
N TYR A 273 5.76 0.15 -16.88
CA TYR A 273 6.80 0.99 -16.31
C TYR A 273 6.58 1.28 -14.83
N LEU A 274 5.37 1.69 -14.43
CA LEU A 274 5.07 1.99 -13.02
C LEU A 274 5.08 0.72 -12.17
N GLN A 275 4.54 -0.40 -12.67
CA GLN A 275 4.63 -1.68 -11.96
C GLN A 275 6.09 -2.15 -11.78
N ALA A 276 6.96 -1.82 -12.74
CA ALA A 276 8.38 -2.16 -12.66
C ALA A 276 9.15 -1.29 -11.65
N LEU A 277 8.76 -0.01 -11.49
CA LEU A 277 9.29 0.84 -10.42
C LEU A 277 8.90 0.31 -9.03
N ASP A 278 7.69 -0.23 -8.90
CA ASP A 278 7.17 -0.78 -7.64
C ASP A 278 7.62 -2.22 -7.36
N SER A 279 8.24 -2.91 -8.33
CA SER A 279 8.70 -4.29 -8.22
C SER A 279 10.17 -4.44 -8.65
N PRO A 280 11.15 -4.13 -7.77
CA PRO A 280 12.57 -4.28 -8.09
C PRO A 280 12.95 -5.69 -8.57
N LYS A 281 12.34 -6.73 -7.98
CA LYS A 281 12.54 -8.14 -8.38
C LYS A 281 11.89 -8.48 -9.73
N GLY A 282 10.78 -7.82 -10.05
CA GLY A 282 10.07 -7.98 -11.32
C GLY A 282 10.65 -7.13 -12.45
N LEU A 283 11.40 -6.07 -12.14
CA LEU A 283 11.87 -5.05 -13.09
C LEU A 283 12.47 -5.64 -14.36
N TYR A 284 13.39 -6.61 -14.23
CA TYR A 284 14.03 -7.24 -15.38
C TYR A 284 13.02 -8.01 -16.26
N HIS A 285 12.15 -8.81 -15.64
CA HIS A 285 11.13 -9.58 -16.35
C HIS A 285 10.09 -8.67 -17.00
N LEU A 286 9.61 -7.65 -16.28
CA LEU A 286 8.66 -6.67 -16.79
C LEU A 286 9.25 -5.87 -17.96
N PHE A 287 10.53 -5.51 -17.87
CA PHE A 287 11.23 -4.85 -18.96
C PHE A 287 11.29 -5.75 -20.20
N GLU A 288 11.84 -6.96 -20.09
CA GLU A 288 12.00 -7.87 -21.22
C GLU A 288 10.66 -8.30 -21.84
N GLN A 289 9.63 -8.54 -21.02
CA GLN A 289 8.37 -9.14 -21.47
C GLN A 289 7.35 -8.11 -21.95
N HIS A 290 7.37 -6.88 -21.41
CA HIS A 290 6.28 -5.94 -21.63
C HIS A 290 6.72 -4.54 -22.05
N ILE A 291 7.91 -4.09 -21.66
CA ILE A 291 8.42 -2.77 -22.08
C ILE A 291 9.22 -2.90 -23.39
N HIS A 292 10.18 -3.80 -23.45
CA HIS A 292 11.05 -4.02 -24.60
C HIS A 292 10.26 -4.30 -25.90
N PRO A 293 9.21 -5.16 -25.91
CA PRO A 293 8.45 -5.43 -27.13
C PRO A 293 7.66 -4.24 -27.68
N ILE A 294 7.46 -3.17 -26.89
CA ILE A 294 6.84 -1.92 -27.35
C ILE A 294 7.79 -1.18 -28.32
N PHE A 295 9.09 -1.28 -28.09
CA PHE A 295 10.11 -0.58 -28.85
C PHE A 295 10.76 -1.45 -29.93
N VAL A 296 10.84 -2.77 -29.71
CA VAL A 296 11.58 -3.69 -30.59
C VAL A 296 10.76 -4.91 -30.96
N SER A 297 10.58 -5.12 -32.27
CA SER A 297 9.89 -6.29 -32.81
C SER A 297 10.79 -7.54 -32.77
N SER A 298 10.83 -8.22 -31.62
CA SER A 298 11.25 -9.63 -31.47
C SER A 298 12.65 -10.04 -31.98
N HIS A 299 13.68 -9.21 -31.83
CA HIS A 299 15.06 -9.67 -32.00
C HIS A 299 15.69 -9.93 -30.64
N LYS A 300 16.35 -11.10 -30.48
CA LYS A 300 17.19 -11.39 -29.32
C LYS A 300 18.17 -10.25 -29.13
N VAL A 301 18.21 -9.67 -27.93
CA VAL A 301 19.19 -8.69 -27.49
C VAL A 301 20.59 -9.19 -27.86
N THR A 302 21.16 -8.68 -28.95
CA THR A 302 22.56 -8.94 -29.30
C THR A 302 23.41 -7.97 -28.49
N SER A 303 24.54 -8.46 -27.97
CA SER A 303 25.42 -7.75 -27.05
C SER A 303 26.19 -6.56 -27.67
N GLU A 304 25.74 -6.00 -28.79
CA GLU A 304 26.37 -4.84 -29.43
C GLU A 304 25.69 -3.56 -28.96
N SER A 305 26.30 -2.94 -27.95
CA SER A 305 25.80 -1.86 -27.10
C SER A 305 25.37 -0.56 -27.82
N SER A 306 25.68 -0.41 -29.11
CA SER A 306 25.37 0.80 -29.89
C SER A 306 24.00 0.74 -30.59
N GLN A 307 23.53 -0.45 -30.98
CA GLN A 307 22.16 -0.65 -31.51
C GLN A 307 21.13 -0.53 -30.37
N MET A 308 21.53 -0.98 -29.18
CA MET A 308 20.65 -1.09 -28.01
C MET A 308 19.98 0.23 -27.63
N VAL A 309 20.66 1.38 -27.71
CA VAL A 309 20.08 2.67 -27.27
C VAL A 309 19.21 3.32 -28.36
N SER A 310 19.56 3.12 -29.64
CA SER A 310 18.78 3.72 -30.74
C SER A 310 17.36 3.16 -30.83
N ASP A 311 17.20 1.90 -30.46
CA ASP A 311 15.92 1.20 -30.53
C ASP A 311 14.90 1.74 -29.53
N TYR A 312 15.35 2.35 -28.43
CA TYR A 312 14.48 3.00 -27.43
C TYR A 312 14.26 4.50 -27.69
N TRP A 313 14.72 5.05 -28.82
CA TRP A 313 14.56 6.48 -29.12
C TRP A 313 13.08 6.89 -29.28
N ALA A 314 12.26 6.00 -29.83
CA ALA A 314 10.81 6.14 -29.94
C ALA A 314 10.19 4.75 -30.18
N ALA A 315 8.93 4.53 -29.77
CA ALA A 315 8.23 3.25 -30.00
C ALA A 315 8.12 2.89 -31.50
N ASP A 316 8.18 3.88 -32.39
CA ASP A 316 8.13 3.72 -33.84
C ASP A 316 9.50 3.94 -34.52
N ALA A 317 10.61 3.90 -33.77
CA ALA A 317 11.95 4.20 -34.29
C ALA A 317 12.31 3.38 -35.55
N GLU A 318 11.97 2.09 -35.58
CA GLU A 318 12.18 1.21 -36.74
C GLU A 318 11.42 1.71 -37.99
N THR A 319 10.18 2.17 -37.81
CA THR A 319 9.35 2.74 -38.88
C THR A 319 9.93 4.06 -39.38
N VAL A 320 10.43 4.90 -38.47
CA VAL A 320 11.08 6.17 -38.82
C VAL A 320 12.37 5.94 -39.62
N ILE A 321 13.20 4.98 -39.19
CA ILE A 321 14.46 4.64 -39.89
C ILE A 321 14.18 4.08 -41.28
N THR A 322 13.27 3.10 -41.39
CA THR A 322 12.90 2.50 -42.68
C THR A 322 12.29 3.52 -43.65
N THR A 323 11.43 4.42 -43.16
CA THR A 323 10.87 5.52 -43.96
C THR A 323 11.98 6.43 -44.49
N LYS A 324 12.91 6.87 -43.63
CA LYS A 324 14.03 7.74 -44.04
C LYS A 324 14.98 7.06 -45.03
N LEU A 325 15.21 5.76 -44.91
CA LEU A 325 16.03 4.99 -45.86
C LEU A 325 15.36 4.92 -47.24
N ARG A 326 14.04 4.67 -47.27
CA ARG A 326 13.26 4.69 -48.53
C ARG A 326 13.27 6.06 -49.20
N ASP A 327 13.11 7.13 -48.42
CA ASP A 327 13.14 8.50 -48.96
C ASP A 327 14.52 8.84 -49.56
N LYS A 328 15.59 8.36 -48.94
CA LYS A 328 16.96 8.50 -49.44
C LYS A 328 17.18 7.74 -50.75
N GLU A 329 16.68 6.51 -50.86
CA GLU A 329 16.73 5.72 -52.10
C GLU A 329 15.90 6.34 -53.23
N ALA A 330 14.74 6.92 -52.92
CA ALA A 330 13.91 7.62 -53.90
C ALA A 330 14.49 8.97 -54.35
N SER A 331 15.44 9.53 -53.59
CA SER A 331 16.11 10.81 -53.87
C SER A 331 17.49 10.65 -54.51
N SER A 332 17.93 9.41 -54.79
CA SER A 332 19.23 9.06 -55.39
C SER A 332 19.08 8.64 -56.85
#